data_AF-A0A316DDL4-F1
#
_entry.id   AF-A0A316DDL4-F1
#
_cell.length_a   1.000
_cell.length_b   1.000
_cell.length_c   1.000
_cell.angle_alpha   90.00
_cell.angle_beta   90.00
_cell.angle_gamma   90.00
#
_symmetry.space_group_name_H-M   'P 1'
#
loop_
_entity.id
_entity.type
_entity.pdbx_description
1 polymer ?
#
loop_
_entity_poly.entity_id
_entity_poly.type
_entity_poly.pdbx_seq_one_letter_code
_entity_poly.pdbx_strand_id
1 'polypeptide(L)'
;MSQRYDVIVIGAGLGGLTTAALLARNGAKVLLLEQHYVVGGCASTFRRGPYLFDVSVHLMGGMEEGGSGHKILQELDVLDRLPLVEVSPMYRVQIGNDSYDIPANLDEFAAALVGWFPDEAVAIKETMSEIRDFGNAILDSEKLTPNLLHRLPEFHRKPVDQYLAGRFRNPRIRFLITSLFPYIGATPDELETLFFMGVLASYHGGAFYTEGSSQKLADALSYAITRDGGEVKLRTRVDKILIEDGRVTGVRTKKGEEYRATTVVTNADMKTTFSTLVASENLPAGLAGEIQRMRSSHSAILLYAGIRNDGWESQLPHEMIVYPQENFHKDNNGFNPLHPELGGWFIVTRPTSTDPRLAPEGKSIVAFQIGCDAELVEVVREERGKEFVTEAALQMLETHLPGLRERIEQLEVATPRTVRRYTGNTNGAVYGWKKSYNQPWSKSAAGPTAISGLYAAGHWTNSGHGVYGAMRSARQTAQAIIEAWKQS
;
A
#
# COMPACT_ATOMS: atom_id res chain seq x y z
N MET A 1 -12.79 -37.27 -3.41
CA MET A 1 -11.38 -37.26 -3.84
C MET A 1 -10.85 -35.86 -3.60
N SER A 2 -9.79 -35.68 -2.82
CA SER A 2 -9.21 -34.35 -2.59
C SER A 2 -8.63 -33.81 -3.91
N GLN A 3 -9.04 -32.61 -4.32
CA GLN A 3 -8.43 -31.94 -5.46
C GLN A 3 -6.99 -31.55 -5.08
N ARG A 4 -6.01 -32.09 -5.83
CA ARG A 4 -4.59 -31.79 -5.67
C ARG A 4 -4.19 -30.62 -6.58
N TYR A 5 -3.47 -29.66 -6.00
CA TYR A 5 -2.91 -28.48 -6.65
C TYR A 5 -1.39 -28.46 -6.47
N ASP A 6 -0.68 -27.76 -7.34
CA ASP A 6 0.76 -27.53 -7.17
C ASP A 6 1.00 -26.44 -6.13
N VAL A 7 0.19 -25.37 -6.20
CA VAL A 7 0.21 -24.24 -5.27
C VAL A 7 -1.21 -23.85 -4.85
N ILE A 8 -1.35 -23.53 -3.56
CA ILE A 8 -2.52 -22.83 -3.03
C ILE A 8 -2.10 -21.43 -2.58
N VAL A 9 -2.82 -20.40 -3.01
CA VAL A 9 -2.60 -19.00 -2.61
C VAL A 9 -3.74 -18.53 -1.70
N ILE A 10 -3.41 -18.00 -0.53
CA ILE A 10 -4.37 -17.49 0.45
C ILE A 10 -4.46 -15.96 0.32
N GLY A 11 -5.62 -15.47 -0.15
CA GLY A 11 -5.98 -14.05 -0.24
C GLY A 11 -5.74 -13.44 -1.63
N ALA A 12 -6.80 -12.88 -2.22
CA ALA A 12 -6.83 -12.20 -3.52
C ALA A 12 -6.46 -10.70 -3.46
N GLY A 13 -5.62 -10.29 -2.52
CA GLY A 13 -4.94 -8.99 -2.64
C GLY A 13 -3.95 -9.01 -3.81
N LEU A 14 -3.43 -7.84 -4.21
CA LEU A 14 -2.51 -7.74 -5.35
C LEU A 14 -1.27 -8.66 -5.25
N GLY A 15 -0.74 -8.89 -4.04
CA GLY A 15 0.36 -9.83 -3.81
C GLY A 15 -0.02 -11.29 -4.14
N GLY A 16 -1.19 -11.73 -3.72
CA GLY A 16 -1.69 -13.09 -3.99
C GLY A 16 -2.11 -13.27 -5.44
N LEU A 17 -2.83 -12.30 -6.01
CA LEU A 17 -3.24 -12.30 -7.42
C LEU A 17 -2.02 -12.35 -8.36
N THR A 18 -1.01 -11.51 -8.11
CA THR A 18 0.20 -11.47 -8.92
C THR A 18 1.00 -12.77 -8.79
N THR A 19 1.18 -13.30 -7.58
CA THR A 19 1.90 -14.58 -7.37
C THR A 19 1.17 -15.71 -8.09
N ALA A 20 -0.14 -15.82 -7.92
CA ALA A 20 -0.96 -16.84 -8.56
C ALA A 20 -0.91 -16.75 -10.09
N ALA A 21 -1.01 -15.54 -10.64
CA ALA A 21 -0.96 -15.31 -12.09
C ALA A 21 0.40 -15.72 -12.68
N LEU A 22 1.50 -15.32 -12.04
CA LEU A 22 2.85 -15.65 -12.49
C LEU A 22 3.11 -17.16 -12.43
N LEU A 23 2.65 -17.85 -11.37
CA LEU A 23 2.80 -19.30 -11.26
C LEU A 23 1.94 -20.05 -12.28
N ALA A 24 0.69 -19.63 -12.50
CA ALA A 24 -0.18 -20.20 -13.53
C ALA A 24 0.39 -20.00 -14.93
N ARG A 25 0.93 -18.80 -15.23
CA ARG A 25 1.65 -18.49 -16.48
C ARG A 25 2.84 -19.41 -16.72
N ASN A 26 3.47 -19.89 -15.65
CA ASN A 26 4.56 -20.86 -15.67
C ASN A 26 4.08 -22.33 -15.60
N GLY A 27 2.78 -22.59 -15.84
CA GLY A 27 2.21 -23.92 -15.99
C GLY A 27 1.79 -24.61 -14.69
N ALA A 28 1.85 -23.93 -13.53
CA ALA A 28 1.43 -24.51 -12.26
C ALA A 28 -0.09 -24.59 -12.15
N LYS A 29 -0.61 -25.69 -11.59
CA LYS A 29 -2.02 -25.81 -11.21
C LYS A 29 -2.28 -25.06 -9.91
N VAL A 30 -2.70 -23.81 -10.03
CA VAL A 30 -2.91 -22.87 -8.92
C VAL A 30 -4.37 -22.88 -8.44
N LEU A 31 -4.57 -22.86 -7.12
CA LEU A 31 -5.84 -22.49 -6.47
C LEU A 31 -5.66 -21.25 -5.62
N LEU A 32 -6.35 -20.16 -5.95
CA LEU A 32 -6.43 -18.97 -5.12
C LEU A 32 -7.74 -18.98 -4.31
N LEU A 33 -7.63 -18.79 -2.99
CA LEU A 33 -8.76 -18.76 -2.06
C LEU A 33 -8.93 -17.36 -1.46
N GLU A 34 -10.10 -16.76 -1.60
CA GLU A 34 -10.45 -15.44 -1.10
C GLU A 34 -11.66 -15.49 -0.17
N GLN A 35 -11.56 -14.85 0.99
CA GLN A 35 -12.65 -14.79 1.96
C GLN A 35 -13.82 -13.89 1.51
N HIS A 36 -13.54 -12.86 0.71
CA HIS A 36 -14.49 -11.88 0.23
C HIS A 36 -15.22 -12.35 -1.02
N TYR A 37 -16.24 -11.61 -1.44
CA TYR A 37 -17.03 -11.92 -2.64
C TYR A 37 -16.46 -11.28 -3.91
N VAL A 38 -15.35 -10.56 -3.81
CA VAL A 38 -14.65 -9.88 -4.92
C VAL A 38 -13.15 -9.99 -4.67
N VAL A 39 -12.37 -9.99 -5.75
CA VAL A 39 -10.90 -9.95 -5.71
C VAL A 39 -10.38 -8.52 -5.53
N GLY A 40 -9.11 -8.37 -5.17
CA GLY A 40 -8.37 -7.10 -5.16
C GLY A 40 -7.93 -6.63 -3.78
N GLY A 41 -8.59 -7.09 -2.71
CA GLY A 41 -8.30 -6.59 -1.36
C GLY A 41 -8.44 -5.06 -1.30
N CYS A 42 -7.37 -4.33 -0.97
CA CYS A 42 -7.38 -2.87 -0.97
C CYS A 42 -7.50 -2.22 -2.37
N ALA A 43 -7.28 -2.99 -3.45
CA ALA A 43 -7.49 -2.56 -4.84
C ALA A 43 -8.92 -2.87 -5.35
N SER A 44 -9.84 -3.22 -4.45
CA SER A 44 -11.24 -3.44 -4.80
C SER A 44 -12.02 -2.13 -4.82
N THR A 45 -13.24 -2.19 -5.36
CA THR A 45 -14.17 -1.07 -5.39
C THR A 45 -15.50 -1.41 -4.73
N PHE A 46 -16.29 -0.40 -4.42
CA PHE A 46 -17.70 -0.58 -4.05
C PHE A 46 -18.57 0.53 -4.62
N ARG A 47 -19.85 0.22 -4.88
CA ARG A 47 -20.86 1.20 -5.29
C ARG A 47 -21.75 1.65 -4.12
N ARG A 48 -22.10 2.93 -4.14
CA ARG A 48 -23.16 3.52 -3.32
C ARG A 48 -23.95 4.52 -4.14
N GLY A 49 -25.24 4.24 -4.32
CA GLY A 49 -26.06 4.99 -5.27
C GLY A 49 -25.38 5.03 -6.65
N PRO A 50 -25.21 6.22 -7.26
CA PRO A 50 -24.58 6.33 -8.58
C PRO A 50 -23.04 6.29 -8.55
N TYR A 51 -22.41 6.41 -7.38
CA TYR A 51 -20.97 6.57 -7.24
C TYR A 51 -20.23 5.23 -7.14
N LEU A 52 -19.09 5.13 -7.82
CA LEU A 52 -18.16 3.99 -7.74
C LEU A 52 -16.88 4.44 -7.03
N PHE A 53 -16.60 3.90 -5.85
CA PHE A 53 -15.43 4.28 -5.05
C PHE A 53 -14.34 3.21 -5.13
N ASP A 54 -13.11 3.65 -5.39
CA ASP A 54 -11.90 2.88 -5.11
C ASP A 54 -11.68 2.80 -3.60
N VAL A 55 -11.36 1.61 -3.08
CA VAL A 55 -11.16 1.44 -1.63
C VAL A 55 -9.86 2.09 -1.16
N SER A 56 -8.75 1.94 -1.88
CA SER A 56 -7.47 2.53 -1.44
C SER A 56 -6.43 2.79 -2.54
N VAL A 57 -6.60 2.27 -3.76
CA VAL A 57 -5.59 2.43 -4.82
C VAL A 57 -5.95 3.65 -5.67
N HIS A 58 -5.12 4.69 -5.53
CA HIS A 58 -5.33 5.99 -6.17
C HIS A 58 -4.16 6.39 -7.07
N LEU A 59 -2.93 6.00 -6.71
CA LEU A 59 -1.73 6.21 -7.52
C LEU A 59 -0.85 4.96 -7.53
N MET A 60 -0.20 4.72 -8.67
CA MET A 60 0.71 3.61 -8.89
C MET A 60 1.98 4.07 -9.60
N GLY A 61 3.13 3.85 -8.97
CA GLY A 61 4.44 3.97 -9.61
C GLY A 61 4.85 2.68 -10.33
N GLY A 62 5.82 2.77 -11.24
CA GLY A 62 6.39 1.62 -11.96
C GLY A 62 5.47 1.02 -13.02
N MET A 63 4.47 1.78 -13.47
CA MET A 63 3.49 1.38 -14.49
C MET A 63 3.80 1.96 -15.88
N GLU A 64 4.81 2.83 -15.98
CA GLU A 64 5.39 3.29 -17.22
C GLU A 64 6.01 2.15 -18.04
N GLU A 65 6.17 2.35 -19.35
CA GLU A 65 6.84 1.38 -20.20
C GLU A 65 8.26 1.08 -19.68
N GLY A 66 8.54 -0.21 -19.43
CA GLY A 66 9.79 -0.67 -18.84
C GLY A 66 9.86 -0.64 -17.31
N GLY A 67 8.87 -0.03 -16.64
CA GLY A 67 8.66 -0.07 -15.20
C GLY A 67 8.42 -1.49 -14.68
N SER A 68 8.68 -1.74 -13.39
CA SER A 68 8.60 -3.10 -12.81
C SER A 68 7.18 -3.66 -12.81
N GLY A 69 6.19 -2.83 -12.47
CA GLY A 69 4.76 -3.20 -12.53
C GLY A 69 4.33 -3.45 -13.97
N HIS A 70 4.71 -2.56 -14.89
CA HIS A 70 4.47 -2.74 -16.32
C HIS A 70 5.06 -4.06 -16.85
N LYS A 71 6.31 -4.39 -16.50
CA LYS A 71 6.96 -5.66 -16.89
C LYS A 71 6.20 -6.89 -16.38
N ILE A 72 5.66 -6.85 -15.16
CA ILE A 72 4.81 -7.93 -14.62
C ILE A 72 3.54 -8.07 -15.47
N LEU A 73 2.86 -6.96 -15.76
CA LEU A 73 1.63 -6.96 -16.56
C LEU A 73 1.88 -7.41 -18.01
N GLN A 74 3.04 -7.07 -18.57
CA GLN A 74 3.50 -7.52 -19.88
C GLN A 74 3.77 -9.02 -19.90
N GLU A 75 4.48 -9.55 -18.89
CA GLU A 75 4.76 -10.99 -18.76
C GLU A 75 3.47 -11.81 -18.65
N LEU A 76 2.48 -11.27 -17.96
CA LEU A 76 1.14 -11.85 -17.80
C LEU A 76 0.24 -11.63 -19.02
N ASP A 77 0.64 -10.82 -19.99
CA ASP A 77 -0.13 -10.52 -21.21
C ASP A 77 -1.54 -9.99 -20.89
N VAL A 78 -1.60 -8.90 -20.10
CA VAL A 78 -2.85 -8.25 -19.67
C VAL A 78 -2.82 -6.72 -19.74
N LEU A 79 -1.81 -6.13 -20.38
CA LEU A 79 -1.69 -4.66 -20.52
C LEU A 79 -2.88 -4.06 -21.30
N ASP A 80 -3.42 -4.78 -22.27
CA ASP A 80 -4.60 -4.39 -23.06
C ASP A 80 -5.88 -4.22 -22.21
N ARG A 81 -5.90 -4.78 -21.00
CA ARG A 81 -7.02 -4.69 -20.05
C ARG A 81 -6.90 -3.52 -19.10
N LEU A 82 -5.78 -2.80 -19.12
CA LEU A 82 -5.45 -1.76 -18.16
C LEU A 82 -5.22 -0.43 -18.88
N PRO A 83 -6.28 0.38 -19.07
CA PRO A 83 -6.13 1.74 -19.54
C PRO A 83 -5.47 2.58 -18.45
N LEU A 84 -4.14 2.62 -18.46
CA LEU A 84 -3.34 3.41 -17.52
C LEU A 84 -3.30 4.86 -18.00
N VAL A 85 -3.59 5.77 -17.09
CA VAL A 85 -3.54 7.22 -17.33
C VAL A 85 -2.54 7.81 -16.37
N GLU A 86 -1.59 8.57 -16.88
CA GLU A 86 -0.64 9.31 -16.06
C GLU A 86 -1.34 10.49 -15.35
N VAL A 87 -1.06 10.65 -14.07
CA VAL A 87 -1.57 11.71 -13.22
C VAL A 87 -0.46 12.75 -13.02
N SER A 88 -0.74 13.99 -13.43
CA SER A 88 0.21 15.11 -13.32
C SER A 88 -0.49 16.38 -12.79
N PRO A 89 0.04 17.05 -11.75
CA PRO A 89 1.15 16.61 -10.91
C PRO A 89 0.84 15.29 -10.19
N MET A 90 1.86 14.59 -9.67
CA MET A 90 1.65 13.35 -8.92
C MET A 90 0.71 13.60 -7.75
N TYR A 91 1.00 14.63 -6.97
CA TYR A 91 0.16 15.12 -5.89
C TYR A 91 0.46 16.57 -5.57
N ARG A 92 -0.50 17.25 -4.96
CA ARG A 92 -0.33 18.59 -4.37
C ARG A 92 -0.07 18.48 -2.87
N VAL A 93 0.85 19.27 -2.36
CA VAL A 93 1.06 19.45 -0.92
C VAL A 93 0.50 20.80 -0.51
N GLN A 94 -0.48 20.79 0.39
CA GLN A 94 -1.03 21.99 1.02
C GLN A 94 -0.46 22.13 2.44
N ILE A 95 0.22 23.24 2.73
CA ILE A 95 0.81 23.53 4.04
C ILE A 95 0.33 24.91 4.50
N GLY A 96 -0.62 24.95 5.43
CA GLY A 96 -1.31 26.20 5.74
C GLY A 96 -1.92 26.80 4.48
N ASN A 97 -1.45 27.98 4.05
CA ASN A 97 -1.88 28.64 2.81
C ASN A 97 -0.97 28.37 1.60
N ASP A 98 0.19 27.74 1.80
CA ASP A 98 1.12 27.43 0.71
C ASP A 98 0.71 26.15 -0.01
N SER A 99 0.92 26.12 -1.33
CA SER A 99 0.63 24.97 -2.17
C SER A 99 1.84 24.65 -3.06
N TYR A 100 2.20 23.37 -3.13
CA TYR A 100 3.33 22.87 -3.92
C TYR A 100 2.89 21.66 -4.76
N ASP A 101 3.00 21.77 -6.08
CA ASP A 101 2.71 20.67 -7.01
C ASP A 101 3.95 19.79 -7.16
N ILE A 102 3.86 18.54 -6.70
CA ILE A 102 4.97 17.58 -6.71
C ILE A 102 4.87 16.72 -7.97
N PRO A 103 5.84 16.78 -8.90
CA PRO A 103 5.81 15.99 -10.13
C PRO A 103 6.19 14.52 -9.89
N ALA A 104 5.73 13.64 -10.78
CA ALA A 104 6.08 12.22 -10.79
C ALA A 104 7.41 11.98 -11.53
N ASN A 105 8.48 12.63 -11.07
CA ASN A 105 9.83 12.42 -11.59
C ASN A 105 10.83 13.08 -10.64
N LEU A 106 11.82 12.33 -10.12
CA LEU A 106 12.80 12.89 -9.18
C LEU A 106 13.67 14.04 -9.72
N ASP A 107 13.93 14.10 -11.02
CA ASP A 107 14.66 15.22 -11.64
C ASP A 107 13.77 16.46 -11.80
N GLU A 108 12.51 16.27 -12.20
CA GLU A 108 11.53 17.36 -12.22
C GLU A 108 11.23 17.87 -10.81
N PHE A 109 11.17 16.98 -9.82
CA PHE A 109 10.97 17.36 -8.44
C PHE A 109 12.18 18.14 -7.90
N ALA A 110 13.41 17.73 -8.25
CA ALA A 110 14.60 18.52 -7.96
C ALA A 110 14.54 19.91 -8.61
N ALA A 111 14.09 20.01 -9.86
CA ALA A 111 13.93 21.28 -10.55
C ALA A 111 12.86 22.18 -9.89
N ALA A 112 11.73 21.61 -9.47
CA ALA A 112 10.68 22.31 -8.73
C ALA A 112 11.19 22.84 -7.39
N LEU A 113 11.90 22.00 -6.61
CA LEU A 113 12.52 22.41 -5.35
C LEU A 113 13.54 23.54 -5.55
N VAL A 114 14.38 23.48 -6.60
CA VAL A 114 15.31 24.56 -6.95
C VAL A 114 14.56 25.85 -7.32
N GLY A 115 13.44 25.75 -8.02
CA GLY A 115 12.59 26.89 -8.36
C GLY A 115 12.00 27.58 -7.13
N TRP A 116 11.58 26.80 -6.12
CA TRP A 116 11.03 27.34 -4.86
C TRP A 116 12.13 27.82 -3.89
N PHE A 117 13.30 27.17 -3.90
CA PHE A 117 14.38 27.42 -2.94
C PHE A 117 15.76 27.52 -3.65
N PRO A 118 15.98 28.58 -4.45
CA PRO A 118 17.20 28.71 -5.25
C PRO A 118 18.48 28.79 -4.40
N ASP A 119 18.41 29.29 -3.17
CA ASP A 119 19.56 29.46 -2.27
C ASP A 119 20.21 28.12 -1.86
N GLU A 120 19.49 27.01 -1.91
CA GLU A 120 19.99 25.67 -1.58
C GLU A 120 20.09 24.74 -2.81
N ALA A 121 20.13 25.31 -4.02
CA ALA A 121 20.04 24.55 -5.27
C ALA A 121 21.08 23.44 -5.44
N VAL A 122 22.32 23.64 -4.97
CA VAL A 122 23.38 22.62 -5.03
C VAL A 122 23.00 21.42 -4.14
N ALA A 123 22.66 21.68 -2.87
CA ALA A 123 22.27 20.64 -1.93
C ALA A 123 21.01 19.87 -2.38
N ILE A 124 20.05 20.57 -2.99
CA ILE A 124 18.85 19.94 -3.57
C ILE A 124 19.24 18.95 -4.67
N LYS A 125 20.02 19.39 -5.66
CA LYS A 125 20.41 18.55 -6.80
C LYS A 125 21.20 17.32 -6.36
N GLU A 126 22.16 17.50 -5.46
CA GLU A 126 22.97 16.41 -4.90
C GLU A 126 22.10 15.40 -4.14
N THR A 127 21.21 15.89 -3.27
CA THR A 127 20.32 15.03 -2.47
C THR A 127 19.34 14.27 -3.35
N MET A 128 18.70 14.93 -4.32
CA MET A 128 17.72 14.29 -5.19
C MET A 128 18.37 13.26 -6.14
N SER A 129 19.58 13.53 -6.64
CA SER A 129 20.36 12.54 -7.39
C SER A 129 20.69 11.32 -6.52
N GLU A 130 21.11 11.54 -5.28
CA GLU A 130 21.40 10.45 -4.35
C GLU A 130 20.16 9.60 -4.03
N ILE A 131 19.02 10.24 -3.75
CA ILE A 131 17.73 9.56 -3.56
C ILE A 131 17.38 8.73 -4.80
N ARG A 132 17.56 9.28 -6.01
CA ARG A 132 17.29 8.58 -7.27
C ARG A 132 18.19 7.36 -7.43
N ASP A 133 19.49 7.51 -7.21
CA ASP A 133 20.47 6.46 -7.48
C ASP A 133 20.34 5.30 -6.47
N PHE A 134 20.24 5.60 -5.17
CA PHE A 134 19.98 4.57 -4.15
C PHE A 134 18.59 3.97 -4.29
N GLY A 135 17.57 4.79 -4.53
CA GLY A 135 16.21 4.32 -4.72
C GLY A 135 16.12 3.34 -5.89
N ASN A 136 16.73 3.68 -7.03
CA ASN A 136 16.84 2.78 -8.18
C ASN A 136 17.55 1.46 -7.84
N ALA A 137 18.66 1.50 -7.09
CA ALA A 137 19.38 0.29 -6.65
C ALA A 137 18.56 -0.57 -5.67
N ILE A 138 17.72 0.06 -4.84
CA ILE A 138 16.77 -0.65 -3.97
C ILE A 138 15.66 -1.30 -4.79
N LEU A 139 15.19 -0.64 -5.85
CA LEU A 139 14.15 -1.14 -6.75
C LEU A 139 14.63 -2.23 -7.70
N ASP A 140 15.89 -2.16 -8.11
CA ASP A 140 16.53 -3.07 -9.05
C ASP A 140 18.00 -3.26 -8.64
N SER A 141 18.31 -4.44 -8.13
CA SER A 141 19.66 -4.75 -7.63
C SER A 141 20.71 -4.75 -8.74
N GLU A 142 20.34 -4.86 -10.02
CA GLU A 142 21.28 -4.73 -11.13
C GLU A 142 21.85 -3.30 -11.24
N LYS A 143 21.14 -2.31 -10.68
CA LYS A 143 21.60 -0.91 -10.61
C LYS A 143 22.52 -0.62 -9.42
N LEU A 144 22.79 -1.61 -8.56
CA LEU A 144 23.67 -1.45 -7.42
C LEU A 144 25.15 -1.44 -7.87
N THR A 145 25.75 -0.25 -7.95
CA THR A 145 27.16 -0.09 -8.31
C THR A 145 28.08 -0.32 -7.10
N PRO A 146 29.38 -0.63 -7.30
CA PRO A 146 30.35 -0.73 -6.21
C PRO A 146 30.40 0.51 -5.32
N ASN A 147 30.30 1.70 -5.93
CA ASN A 147 30.27 2.97 -5.19
C ASN A 147 29.04 3.07 -4.28
N LEU A 148 27.85 2.75 -4.79
CA LEU A 148 26.62 2.74 -3.97
C LEU A 148 26.72 1.70 -2.86
N LEU A 149 27.24 0.50 -3.15
CA LEU A 149 27.45 -0.56 -2.18
C LEU A 149 28.34 -0.12 -1.01
N HIS A 150 29.46 0.55 -1.28
CA HIS A 150 30.37 1.09 -0.25
C HIS A 150 29.70 2.14 0.65
N ARG A 151 28.69 2.83 0.14
CA ARG A 151 27.98 3.93 0.81
C ARG A 151 26.70 3.49 1.52
N LEU A 152 26.21 2.25 1.33
CA LEU A 152 25.03 1.73 2.04
C LEU A 152 25.08 1.90 3.58
N PRO A 153 26.24 1.72 4.27
CA PRO A 153 26.33 1.94 5.71
C PRO A 153 25.99 3.37 6.16
N GLU A 154 26.06 4.36 5.25
CA GLU A 154 25.67 5.74 5.54
C GLU A 154 24.18 5.88 5.85
N PHE A 155 23.34 4.98 5.34
CA PHE A 155 21.88 5.05 5.43
C PHE A 155 21.25 3.94 6.26
N HIS A 156 21.98 2.83 6.44
CA HIS A 156 21.46 1.65 7.10
C HIS A 156 20.94 1.95 8.51
N ARG A 157 19.66 1.62 8.75
CA ARG A 157 18.99 1.80 10.05
C ARG A 157 19.06 3.24 10.54
N LYS A 158 18.98 4.22 9.63
CA LYS A 158 18.80 5.63 9.99
C LYS A 158 17.41 6.13 9.58
N PRO A 159 16.81 7.03 10.36
CA PRO A 159 15.61 7.74 9.94
C PRO A 159 15.93 8.76 8.85
N VAL A 160 14.99 8.97 7.93
CA VAL A 160 15.16 9.92 6.82
C VAL A 160 15.32 11.37 7.32
N ASP A 161 14.69 11.74 8.43
CA ASP A 161 14.87 13.09 9.01
C ASP A 161 16.34 13.33 9.39
N GLN A 162 17.01 12.35 10.01
CA GLN A 162 18.44 12.45 10.35
C GLN A 162 19.31 12.57 9.09
N TYR A 163 18.95 11.87 8.01
CA TYR A 163 19.63 11.97 6.72
C TYR A 163 19.55 13.37 6.12
N LEU A 164 18.38 14.02 6.19
CA LEU A 164 18.12 15.33 5.60
C LEU A 164 18.55 16.50 6.50
N ALA A 165 18.56 16.34 7.82
CA ALA A 165 18.87 17.41 8.77
C ALA A 165 20.26 18.01 8.59
N GLY A 166 21.25 17.21 8.14
CA GLY A 166 22.61 17.70 7.86
C GLY A 166 22.78 18.36 6.49
N ARG A 167 21.75 18.38 5.64
CA ARG A 167 21.85 18.78 4.22
C ARG A 167 21.21 20.13 3.91
N PHE A 168 20.21 20.52 4.68
CA PHE A 168 19.40 21.71 4.39
C PHE A 168 19.29 22.61 5.62
N ARG A 169 19.44 23.91 5.40
CA ARG A 169 19.15 24.95 6.38
C ARG A 169 17.66 25.23 6.43
N ASN A 170 16.97 25.16 5.29
CA ASN A 170 15.54 25.42 5.24
C ASN A 170 14.75 24.14 5.63
N PRO A 171 13.99 24.17 6.74
CA PRO A 171 13.20 23.01 7.16
C PRO A 171 12.12 22.63 6.14
N ARG A 172 11.61 23.59 5.36
CA ARG A 172 10.55 23.36 4.36
C ARG A 172 11.02 22.44 3.23
N ILE A 173 12.29 22.50 2.82
CA ILE A 173 12.83 21.59 1.80
C ILE A 173 12.77 20.15 2.30
N ARG A 174 13.23 19.90 3.54
CA ARG A 174 13.20 18.57 4.15
C ARG A 174 11.78 18.04 4.26
N PHE A 175 10.84 18.91 4.63
CA PHE A 175 9.43 18.56 4.73
C PHE A 175 8.83 18.21 3.37
N LEU A 176 9.10 19.00 2.32
CA LEU A 176 8.58 18.72 0.98
C LEU A 176 9.14 17.41 0.42
N ILE A 177 10.45 17.15 0.59
CA ILE A 177 11.05 15.86 0.21
C ILE A 177 10.35 14.69 0.92
N THR A 178 10.02 14.85 2.20
CA THR A 178 9.38 13.79 3.01
C THR A 178 7.85 13.83 3.02
N SER A 179 7.23 14.74 2.26
CA SER A 179 5.78 14.98 2.25
C SER A 179 4.94 13.80 1.76
N LEU A 180 5.56 12.74 1.24
CA LEU A 180 4.90 11.49 0.87
C LEU A 180 4.82 10.48 2.04
N PHE A 181 5.31 10.81 3.25
CA PHE A 181 5.31 9.87 4.38
C PHE A 181 3.93 9.24 4.72
N PRO A 182 2.78 9.91 4.51
CA PRO A 182 1.46 9.28 4.66
C PRO A 182 1.28 8.06 3.79
N TYR A 183 1.84 8.08 2.58
CA TYR A 183 1.84 6.95 1.65
C TYR A 183 2.78 5.82 2.05
N ILE A 184 3.60 6.01 3.09
CA ILE A 184 4.67 5.06 3.48
C ILE A 184 4.36 4.36 4.81
N GLY A 185 3.56 4.95 5.68
CA GLY A 185 3.14 4.28 6.92
C GLY A 185 3.94 4.65 8.17
N ALA A 186 4.88 5.61 8.09
CA ALA A 186 5.70 6.09 9.22
C ALA A 186 6.12 7.55 9.03
N THR A 187 6.34 8.28 10.12
CA THR A 187 6.85 9.66 10.11
C THR A 187 8.33 9.74 9.75
N PRO A 188 8.83 10.90 9.29
CA PRO A 188 10.23 11.07 8.89
C PRO A 188 11.27 10.72 9.97
N ASP A 189 10.95 10.90 11.26
CA ASP A 189 11.82 10.59 12.41
C ASP A 189 11.92 9.08 12.71
N GLU A 190 11.06 8.26 12.11
CA GLU A 190 11.09 6.80 12.25
C GLU A 190 11.34 6.06 10.93
N LEU A 191 11.04 6.69 9.79
CA LEU A 191 11.06 6.05 8.48
C LEU A 191 12.49 5.71 8.01
N GLU A 192 12.74 4.45 7.65
CA GLU A 192 14.05 3.99 7.18
C GLU A 192 14.44 4.63 5.85
N THR A 193 15.65 5.20 5.78
CA THR A 193 16.10 6.04 4.67
C THR A 193 16.15 5.31 3.32
N LEU A 194 16.72 4.10 3.26
CA LEU A 194 16.83 3.37 1.98
C LEU A 194 15.46 2.96 1.45
N PHE A 195 14.55 2.57 2.35
CA PHE A 195 13.18 2.26 2.03
C PHE A 195 12.45 3.47 1.46
N PHE A 196 12.58 4.63 2.11
CA PHE A 196 12.04 5.90 1.63
C PHE A 196 12.55 6.25 0.23
N MET A 197 13.86 6.15 0.00
CA MET A 197 14.47 6.40 -1.32
C MET A 197 13.87 5.48 -2.39
N GLY A 198 13.67 4.21 -2.07
CA GLY A 198 13.02 3.25 -2.96
C GLY A 198 11.58 3.62 -3.31
N VAL A 199 10.79 4.12 -2.34
CA VAL A 199 9.42 4.58 -2.62
C VAL A 199 9.42 5.80 -3.55
N LEU A 200 10.24 6.81 -3.28
CA LEU A 200 10.34 7.99 -4.13
C LEU A 200 10.78 7.63 -5.56
N ALA A 201 11.80 6.76 -5.69
CA ALA A 201 12.24 6.29 -7.00
C ALA A 201 11.19 5.47 -7.75
N SER A 202 10.21 4.87 -7.06
CA SER A 202 9.16 4.08 -7.72
C SER A 202 8.21 4.94 -8.57
N TYR A 203 8.17 6.25 -8.32
CA TYR A 203 7.41 7.22 -9.11
C TYR A 203 8.27 7.99 -10.11
N HIS A 204 9.56 7.68 -10.25
CA HIS A 204 10.45 8.43 -11.15
C HIS A 204 10.04 8.33 -12.62
N GLY A 205 9.39 7.22 -13.01
CA GLY A 205 8.86 7.02 -14.35
C GLY A 205 7.43 7.51 -14.56
N GLY A 206 6.80 8.10 -13.55
CA GLY A 206 5.42 8.57 -13.60
C GLY A 206 4.55 8.01 -12.47
N ALA A 207 3.36 8.59 -12.34
CA ALA A 207 2.34 8.15 -11.40
C ALA A 207 1.05 7.88 -12.16
N PHE A 208 0.50 6.69 -12.02
CA PHE A 208 -0.56 6.21 -12.88
C PHE A 208 -1.82 5.84 -12.11
N TYR A 209 -2.97 6.09 -12.74
CA TYR A 209 -4.28 5.64 -12.32
C TYR A 209 -4.88 4.72 -13.40
N THR A 210 -5.80 3.84 -13.02
CA THR A 210 -6.51 2.98 -13.99
C THR A 210 -7.85 3.59 -14.33
N GLU A 211 -8.03 3.96 -15.60
CA GLU A 211 -9.30 4.47 -16.11
C GLU A 211 -10.40 3.42 -15.90
N GLY A 212 -11.49 3.80 -15.25
CA GLY A 212 -12.60 2.93 -14.88
C GLY A 212 -12.40 2.17 -13.57
N SER A 213 -11.53 2.65 -12.68
CA SER A 213 -11.23 2.18 -11.31
C SER A 213 -10.10 1.18 -11.15
N SER A 214 -9.55 1.14 -9.94
CA SER A 214 -8.49 0.23 -9.50
C SER A 214 -8.88 -1.25 -9.55
N GLN A 215 -10.19 -1.56 -9.52
CA GLN A 215 -10.70 -2.93 -9.63
C GLN A 215 -10.19 -3.62 -10.91
N LYS A 216 -10.01 -2.88 -12.01
CA LYS A 216 -9.51 -3.42 -13.27
C LYS A 216 -8.15 -4.10 -13.14
N LEU A 217 -7.26 -3.59 -12.28
CA LEU A 217 -5.97 -4.24 -12.01
C LEU A 217 -6.18 -5.63 -11.39
N ALA A 218 -7.05 -5.72 -10.38
CA ALA A 218 -7.36 -6.99 -9.74
C ALA A 218 -8.05 -7.97 -10.70
N ASP A 219 -8.97 -7.47 -11.52
CA ASP A 219 -9.71 -8.26 -12.51
C ASP A 219 -8.79 -8.78 -13.62
N ALA A 220 -7.84 -7.96 -14.09
CA ALA A 220 -6.85 -8.34 -15.09
C ALA A 220 -5.94 -9.47 -14.56
N LEU A 221 -5.47 -9.35 -13.31
CA LEU A 221 -4.67 -10.41 -12.69
C LEU A 221 -5.48 -11.69 -12.46
N SER A 222 -6.74 -11.57 -12.01
CA SER A 222 -7.65 -12.70 -11.88
C SER A 222 -7.95 -13.38 -13.21
N TYR A 223 -8.07 -12.59 -14.28
CA TYR A 223 -8.21 -13.10 -15.64
C TYR A 223 -6.97 -13.89 -16.06
N ALA A 224 -5.75 -13.38 -15.83
CA ALA A 224 -4.53 -14.10 -16.15
C ALA A 224 -4.48 -15.48 -15.46
N ILE A 225 -4.84 -15.57 -14.18
CA ILE A 225 -4.91 -16.85 -13.44
C ILE A 225 -5.83 -17.84 -14.16
N THR A 226 -7.06 -17.42 -14.46
CA THR A 226 -8.07 -18.32 -15.03
C THR A 226 -7.81 -18.67 -16.50
N ARG A 227 -7.29 -17.72 -17.29
CA ARG A 227 -6.84 -17.95 -18.67
C ARG A 227 -5.76 -19.03 -18.72
N ASP A 228 -4.82 -19.00 -17.77
CA ASP A 228 -3.70 -19.93 -17.70
C ASP A 228 -4.01 -21.21 -16.90
N GLY A 229 -5.30 -21.52 -16.67
CA GLY A 229 -5.77 -22.78 -16.10
C GLY A 229 -5.80 -22.87 -14.57
N GLY A 230 -5.52 -21.77 -13.87
CA GLY A 230 -5.70 -21.65 -12.42
C GLY A 230 -7.15 -21.44 -12.01
N GLU A 231 -7.45 -21.67 -10.73
CA GLU A 231 -8.79 -21.47 -10.16
C GLU A 231 -8.79 -20.34 -9.12
N VAL A 232 -9.82 -19.50 -9.13
CA VAL A 232 -10.06 -18.46 -8.12
C VAL A 232 -11.39 -18.74 -7.42
N LYS A 233 -11.35 -19.08 -6.13
CA LYS A 233 -12.55 -19.32 -5.30
C LYS A 233 -12.78 -18.17 -4.32
N LEU A 234 -13.87 -17.45 -4.54
CA LEU A 234 -14.38 -16.40 -3.66
C LEU A 234 -15.20 -16.99 -2.50
N ARG A 235 -15.47 -16.19 -1.48
CA ARG A 235 -16.25 -16.57 -0.27
C ARG A 235 -15.74 -17.85 0.41
N THR A 236 -14.44 -18.09 0.30
CA THR A 236 -13.74 -19.30 0.73
C THR A 236 -12.62 -18.92 1.69
N ARG A 237 -13.01 -18.62 2.93
CA ARG A 237 -12.07 -18.22 3.99
C ARG A 237 -11.26 -19.44 4.47
N VAL A 238 -9.95 -19.38 4.30
CA VAL A 238 -9.00 -20.31 4.93
C VAL A 238 -8.95 -20.06 6.43
N ASP A 239 -9.00 -21.13 7.23
CA ASP A 239 -8.90 -21.05 8.70
C ASP A 239 -7.71 -21.83 9.27
N LYS A 240 -7.13 -22.76 8.49
CA LYS A 240 -5.93 -23.51 8.90
C LYS A 240 -5.03 -23.84 7.71
N ILE A 241 -3.72 -23.67 7.90
CA ILE A 241 -2.68 -24.26 7.04
C ILE A 241 -2.35 -25.63 7.61
N LEU A 242 -2.45 -26.67 6.77
CA LEU A 242 -2.20 -28.05 7.15
C LEU A 242 -0.70 -28.34 7.03
N ILE A 243 -0.11 -28.88 8.09
CA ILE A 243 1.32 -29.18 8.19
C ILE A 243 1.45 -30.59 8.77
N GLU A 244 2.25 -31.42 8.10
CA GLU A 244 2.60 -32.78 8.52
C GLU A 244 4.13 -32.90 8.41
N ASP A 245 4.79 -33.46 9.43
CA ASP A 245 6.25 -33.61 9.51
C ASP A 245 7.04 -32.32 9.19
N GLY A 246 6.55 -31.17 9.67
CA GLY A 246 7.19 -29.87 9.48
C GLY A 246 7.06 -29.28 8.07
N ARG A 247 6.26 -29.89 7.18
CA ARG A 247 6.01 -29.41 5.82
C ARG A 247 4.52 -29.16 5.57
N VAL A 248 4.22 -28.13 4.79
CA VAL A 248 2.87 -27.85 4.30
C VAL A 248 2.32 -29.02 3.48
N THR A 249 1.08 -29.42 3.76
CA THR A 249 0.33 -30.42 2.99
C THR A 249 -0.99 -29.89 2.40
N GLY A 250 -1.35 -28.65 2.72
CA GLY A 250 -2.53 -28.00 2.16
C GLY A 250 -3.13 -26.93 3.07
N VAL A 251 -4.42 -26.67 2.86
CA VAL A 251 -5.20 -25.74 3.68
C VAL A 251 -6.58 -26.32 3.96
N ARG A 252 -7.20 -25.83 5.03
CA ARG A 252 -8.59 -26.07 5.37
C ARG A 252 -9.34 -24.75 5.45
N THR A 253 -10.57 -24.76 4.96
CA THR A 253 -11.45 -23.59 5.00
C THR A 253 -12.30 -23.60 6.26
N LYS A 254 -12.86 -22.43 6.61
CA LYS A 254 -13.82 -22.27 7.70
C LYS A 254 -15.07 -23.16 7.56
N LYS A 255 -15.38 -23.63 6.35
CA LYS A 255 -16.50 -24.55 6.08
C LYS A 255 -16.11 -26.04 6.23
N GLY A 256 -14.85 -26.32 6.56
CA GLY A 256 -14.32 -27.68 6.72
C GLY A 256 -13.80 -28.32 5.43
N GLU A 257 -13.84 -27.62 4.29
CA GLU A 257 -13.27 -28.14 3.04
C GLU A 257 -11.74 -28.13 3.10
N GLU A 258 -11.12 -29.22 2.64
CA GLU A 258 -9.66 -29.34 2.56
C GLU A 258 -9.18 -29.35 1.11
N TYR A 259 -8.09 -28.62 0.86
CA TYR A 259 -7.40 -28.55 -0.41
C TYR A 259 -5.93 -28.92 -0.20
N ARG A 260 -5.37 -29.80 -1.05
CA ARG A 260 -4.03 -30.37 -0.84
C ARG A 260 -3.03 -29.80 -1.85
N ALA A 261 -1.88 -29.34 -1.34
CA ALA A 261 -0.73 -28.88 -2.10
C ALA A 261 0.53 -28.96 -1.22
N THR A 262 1.69 -29.17 -1.83
CA THR A 262 3.00 -29.13 -1.14
C THR A 262 3.58 -27.73 -1.05
N THR A 263 2.90 -26.74 -1.64
CA THR A 263 3.28 -25.33 -1.59
C THR A 263 2.06 -24.46 -1.30
N VAL A 264 2.17 -23.61 -0.28
CA VAL A 264 1.16 -22.62 0.09
C VAL A 264 1.80 -21.23 0.12
N VAL A 265 1.16 -20.26 -0.51
CA VAL A 265 1.52 -18.84 -0.43
C VAL A 265 0.51 -18.14 0.45
N THR A 266 0.95 -17.52 1.54
CA THR A 266 0.13 -16.59 2.30
C THR A 266 0.34 -15.16 1.80
N ASN A 267 -0.75 -14.54 1.36
CA ASN A 267 -0.85 -13.08 1.17
C ASN A 267 -1.73 -12.46 2.28
N ALA A 268 -2.06 -13.24 3.32
CA ALA A 268 -2.74 -12.74 4.51
C ALA A 268 -1.77 -11.97 5.40
N ASP A 269 -2.33 -11.23 6.36
CA ASP A 269 -1.58 -10.63 7.45
C ASP A 269 -0.65 -11.66 8.13
N MET A 270 0.62 -11.30 8.32
CA MET A 270 1.62 -12.21 8.89
C MET A 270 1.33 -12.50 10.36
N LYS A 271 0.79 -11.54 11.13
CA LYS A 271 0.37 -11.81 12.51
C LYS A 271 -0.74 -12.86 12.53
N THR A 272 -1.75 -12.71 11.68
CA THR A 272 -2.83 -13.70 11.52
C THR A 272 -2.32 -15.05 11.03
N THR A 273 -1.39 -15.07 10.08
CA THR A 273 -0.82 -16.31 9.54
C THR A 273 -0.16 -17.13 10.64
N PHE A 274 0.75 -16.53 11.40
CA PHE A 274 1.56 -17.25 12.39
C PHE A 274 0.93 -17.31 13.79
N SER A 275 -0.21 -16.67 14.03
CA SER A 275 -0.93 -16.77 15.31
C SER A 275 -2.30 -17.42 15.20
N THR A 276 -2.79 -17.70 13.98
CA THR A 276 -4.14 -18.27 13.79
C THR A 276 -4.15 -19.35 12.72
N LEU A 277 -3.59 -19.10 11.53
CA LEU A 277 -3.67 -20.07 10.43
C LEU A 277 -2.73 -21.26 10.63
N VAL A 278 -1.54 -21.03 11.19
CA VAL A 278 -0.60 -22.09 11.56
C VAL A 278 -0.80 -22.47 13.02
N ALA A 279 -0.96 -23.78 13.27
CA ALA A 279 -1.09 -24.28 14.63
C ALA A 279 0.22 -24.14 15.41
N SER A 280 0.14 -23.79 16.70
CA SER A 280 1.29 -23.43 17.54
C SER A 280 2.39 -24.50 17.60
N GLU A 281 2.00 -25.76 17.56
CA GLU A 281 2.88 -26.93 17.59
C GLU A 281 3.74 -27.09 16.33
N ASN A 282 3.35 -26.46 15.22
CA ASN A 282 4.08 -26.46 13.95
C ASN A 282 4.96 -25.22 13.76
N LEU A 283 4.97 -24.29 14.73
CA LEU A 283 5.76 -23.07 14.64
C LEU A 283 7.16 -23.30 15.21
N PRO A 284 8.21 -22.82 14.54
CA PRO A 284 9.52 -22.69 15.16
C PRO A 284 9.44 -21.89 16.46
N ALA A 285 10.18 -22.32 17.48
CA ALA A 285 10.20 -21.68 18.77
C ALA A 285 10.53 -20.17 18.64
N GLY A 286 9.69 -19.32 19.24
CA GLY A 286 9.87 -17.88 19.25
C GLY A 286 9.33 -17.12 18.03
N LEU A 287 9.06 -17.78 16.89
CA LEU A 287 8.63 -17.11 15.65
C LEU A 287 7.34 -16.29 15.84
N ALA A 288 6.32 -16.89 16.48
CA ALA A 288 5.07 -16.17 16.77
C ALA A 288 5.32 -14.92 17.62
N GLY A 289 6.16 -15.03 18.66
CA GLY A 289 6.50 -13.91 19.53
C GLY A 289 7.29 -12.82 18.81
N GLU A 290 8.21 -13.18 17.91
CA GLU A 290 8.95 -12.25 17.07
C GLU A 290 8.02 -11.44 16.16
N ILE A 291 7.13 -12.12 15.43
CA ILE A 291 6.18 -11.49 14.51
C ILE A 291 5.16 -10.62 15.26
N GLN A 292 4.75 -11.03 16.46
CA GLN A 292 3.84 -10.22 17.29
C GLN A 292 4.48 -8.90 17.76
N ARG A 293 5.79 -8.88 18.01
CA ARG A 293 6.53 -7.66 18.38
C ARG A 293 6.77 -6.71 17.21
N MET A 294 6.69 -7.20 15.96
CA MET A 294 6.78 -6.32 14.80
C MET A 294 5.61 -5.32 14.78
N ARG A 295 5.92 -4.08 14.43
CA ARG A 295 4.99 -2.95 14.45
C ARG A 295 4.30 -2.80 13.11
N SER A 296 2.98 -2.70 13.13
CA SER A 296 2.16 -2.37 11.96
C SER A 296 2.26 -0.88 11.63
N SER A 297 2.01 -0.50 10.38
CA SER A 297 1.90 0.91 9.97
C SER A 297 0.77 1.62 10.72
N HIS A 298 0.67 2.94 10.54
CA HIS A 298 -0.53 3.66 10.96
C HIS A 298 -1.80 3.07 10.31
N SER A 299 -2.95 3.39 10.91
CA SER A 299 -4.26 3.16 10.32
C SER A 299 -4.87 4.50 9.89
N ALA A 300 -6.11 4.46 9.40
CA ALA A 300 -6.81 5.64 8.96
C ALA A 300 -8.31 5.56 9.21
N ILE A 301 -8.91 6.74 9.34
CA ILE A 301 -10.34 6.93 9.08
C ILE A 301 -10.46 7.27 7.59
N LEU A 302 -11.28 6.51 6.87
CA LEU A 302 -11.55 6.70 5.45
C LEU A 302 -12.97 7.25 5.28
N LEU A 303 -13.12 8.34 4.53
CA LEU A 303 -14.41 8.89 4.16
C LEU A 303 -14.53 8.87 2.64
N TYR A 304 -15.58 8.24 2.13
CA TYR A 304 -15.89 8.18 0.71
C TYR A 304 -17.12 9.04 0.45
N ALA A 305 -16.91 10.20 -0.17
CA ALA A 305 -17.91 11.22 -0.38
C ALA A 305 -18.28 11.32 -1.87
N GLY A 306 -19.57 11.19 -2.18
CA GLY A 306 -20.13 11.68 -3.44
C GLY A 306 -20.54 13.13 -3.21
N ILE A 307 -19.95 14.06 -3.96
CA ILE A 307 -20.17 15.50 -3.79
C ILE A 307 -20.74 16.13 -5.06
N ARG A 308 -21.55 17.18 -4.91
CA ARG A 308 -21.77 18.13 -5.99
C ARG A 308 -20.52 18.97 -6.18
N ASN A 309 -20.16 19.24 -7.43
CA ASN A 309 -18.97 20.02 -7.68
C ASN A 309 -19.18 21.49 -7.25
N ASP A 310 -20.26 22.14 -7.68
CA ASP A 310 -20.63 23.51 -7.28
C ASP A 310 -19.41 24.48 -7.24
N GLY A 311 -18.53 24.40 -8.26
CA GLY A 311 -17.31 25.21 -8.39
C GLY A 311 -16.04 24.67 -7.70
N TRP A 312 -16.07 23.48 -7.09
CA TRP A 312 -14.91 22.82 -6.47
C TRP A 312 -14.00 22.07 -7.47
N GLU A 313 -14.32 22.06 -8.76
CA GLU A 313 -13.54 21.34 -9.78
C GLU A 313 -12.06 21.75 -9.81
N SER A 314 -11.76 23.03 -9.56
CA SER A 314 -10.40 23.54 -9.57
C SER A 314 -9.67 23.41 -8.21
N GLN A 315 -10.40 23.18 -7.12
CA GLN A 315 -9.82 23.19 -5.77
C GLN A 315 -9.14 21.86 -5.41
N LEU A 316 -9.67 20.75 -5.91
CA LEU A 316 -9.17 19.41 -5.58
C LEU A 316 -8.47 18.81 -6.80
N PRO A 317 -7.13 18.65 -6.81
CA PRO A 317 -6.47 17.86 -7.86
C PRO A 317 -6.83 16.37 -7.72
N HIS A 318 -6.27 15.51 -8.57
CA HIS A 318 -6.43 14.06 -8.43
C HIS A 318 -6.01 13.60 -7.03
N GLU A 319 -4.86 14.07 -6.58
CA GLU A 319 -4.27 13.72 -5.28
C GLU A 319 -3.74 14.98 -4.59
N MET A 320 -4.11 15.16 -3.33
CA MET A 320 -3.62 16.22 -2.48
C MET A 320 -3.34 15.69 -1.08
N ILE A 321 -2.26 16.15 -0.46
CA ILE A 321 -1.96 15.90 0.94
C ILE A 321 -1.99 17.23 1.67
N VAL A 322 -2.84 17.31 2.70
CA VAL A 322 -3.02 18.50 3.51
C VAL A 322 -2.31 18.34 4.84
N TYR A 323 -1.48 19.32 5.16
CA TYR A 323 -0.69 19.41 6.37
C TYR A 323 -1.02 20.71 7.11
N PRO A 324 -1.71 20.62 8.28
CA PRO A 324 -1.97 21.79 9.11
C PRO A 324 -0.69 22.44 9.66
N GLN A 325 0.39 21.66 9.78
CA GLN A 325 1.70 22.07 10.28
C GLN A 325 2.80 21.25 9.59
N GLU A 326 4.08 21.61 9.75
CA GLU A 326 5.21 20.85 9.15
C GLU A 326 5.92 19.92 10.13
N ASN A 327 5.53 19.95 11.40
CA ASN A 327 6.27 19.29 12.48
C ASN A 327 5.61 17.96 12.88
N PHE A 328 5.64 16.96 12.01
CA PHE A 328 5.13 15.62 12.29
C PHE A 328 6.23 14.69 12.80
N HIS A 329 5.99 14.12 13.99
CA HIS A 329 6.87 13.17 14.67
C HIS A 329 6.05 12.00 15.15
N LYS A 330 6.68 10.88 15.48
CA LYS A 330 6.01 9.66 15.98
C LYS A 330 4.97 9.91 17.09
N ASP A 331 5.19 10.90 17.94
CA ASP A 331 4.36 11.23 19.11
C ASP A 331 3.23 12.24 18.79
N ASN A 332 3.23 12.83 17.58
CA ASN A 332 2.24 13.82 17.14
C ASN A 332 1.91 13.63 15.65
N ASN A 333 1.36 12.45 15.30
CA ASN A 333 1.17 12.04 13.91
C ASN A 333 -0.26 11.58 13.57
N GLY A 334 -1.22 11.74 14.48
CA GLY A 334 -2.55 11.16 14.31
C GLY A 334 -3.65 12.11 14.71
N PHE A 335 -4.72 12.10 13.94
CA PHE A 335 -5.98 12.71 14.30
C PHE A 335 -6.54 12.08 15.59
N ASN A 336 -7.02 12.92 16.49
CA ASN A 336 -7.72 12.52 17.71
C ASN A 336 -9.21 12.92 17.63
N PRO A 337 -10.15 11.96 17.55
CA PRO A 337 -11.57 12.28 17.47
C PRO A 337 -12.14 13.03 18.68
N LEU A 338 -11.47 12.99 19.83
CA LEU A 338 -11.87 13.78 21.02
C LEU A 338 -11.44 15.23 20.94
N HIS A 339 -10.45 15.53 20.10
CA HIS A 339 -9.84 16.85 19.93
C HIS A 339 -9.65 17.18 18.44
N PRO A 340 -10.72 17.21 17.63
CA PRO A 340 -10.62 17.43 16.19
C PRO A 340 -10.00 18.79 15.82
N GLU A 341 -10.05 19.77 16.72
CA GLU A 341 -9.43 21.08 16.60
C GLU A 341 -7.90 21.05 16.57
N LEU A 342 -7.26 20.01 17.12
CA LEU A 342 -5.82 19.82 17.03
C LEU A 342 -5.37 19.39 15.64
N GLY A 343 -6.32 18.98 14.80
CA GLY A 343 -6.09 18.61 13.41
C GLY A 343 -5.36 17.29 13.23
N GLY A 344 -4.71 17.17 12.07
CA GLY A 344 -3.98 16.00 11.62
C GLY A 344 -3.71 16.15 10.12
N TRP A 345 -2.73 15.43 9.60
CA TRP A 345 -2.60 15.35 8.15
C TRP A 345 -3.70 14.46 7.58
N PHE A 346 -4.11 14.77 6.35
CA PHE A 346 -5.03 13.93 5.61
C PHE A 346 -4.74 13.99 4.11
N ILE A 347 -5.12 12.93 3.42
CA ILE A 347 -5.05 12.82 1.98
C ILE A 347 -6.45 13.07 1.42
N VAL A 348 -6.52 13.80 0.32
CA VAL A 348 -7.72 14.01 -0.49
C VAL A 348 -7.45 13.47 -1.87
N THR A 349 -8.23 12.46 -2.27
CA THR A 349 -8.16 11.90 -3.61
C THR A 349 -9.47 12.17 -4.34
N ARG A 350 -9.41 12.78 -5.52
CA ARG A 350 -10.55 12.98 -6.42
C ARG A 350 -10.30 12.32 -7.79
N PRO A 351 -10.49 10.99 -7.91
CA PRO A 351 -10.28 10.28 -9.19
C PRO A 351 -11.10 10.82 -10.36
N THR A 352 -12.24 11.47 -10.08
CA THR A 352 -13.10 12.13 -11.09
C THR A 352 -12.45 13.30 -11.82
N SER A 353 -11.32 13.85 -11.32
CA SER A 353 -10.51 14.78 -12.11
C SER A 353 -9.85 14.14 -13.33
N THR A 354 -9.61 12.82 -13.24
CA THR A 354 -8.89 12.04 -14.27
C THR A 354 -9.86 11.15 -15.03
N ASP A 355 -10.85 10.57 -14.35
CA ASP A 355 -11.93 9.79 -14.97
C ASP A 355 -13.31 10.30 -14.51
N PRO A 356 -13.94 11.22 -15.27
CA PRO A 356 -15.26 11.77 -14.94
C PRO A 356 -16.38 10.73 -14.89
N ARG A 357 -16.20 9.52 -15.45
CA ARG A 357 -17.26 8.49 -15.54
C ARG A 357 -17.55 7.80 -14.20
N LEU A 358 -16.74 8.05 -13.18
CA LEU A 358 -16.88 7.44 -11.85
C LEU A 358 -18.03 8.06 -11.03
N ALA A 359 -18.56 9.20 -11.47
CA ALA A 359 -19.70 9.90 -10.87
C ALA A 359 -20.65 10.44 -11.96
N PRO A 360 -21.91 10.82 -11.61
CA PRO A 360 -22.78 11.57 -12.52
C PRO A 360 -22.19 12.92 -12.94
N GLU A 361 -22.69 13.47 -14.04
CA GLU A 361 -22.34 14.83 -14.49
C GLU A 361 -22.57 15.88 -13.39
N GLY A 362 -21.63 16.82 -13.27
CA GLY A 362 -21.63 17.86 -12.23
C GLY A 362 -21.28 17.38 -10.82
N LYS A 363 -20.86 16.12 -10.67
CA LYS A 363 -20.56 15.49 -9.38
C LYS A 363 -19.19 14.82 -9.39
N SER A 364 -18.63 14.62 -8.20
CA SER A 364 -17.34 13.98 -8.00
C SER A 364 -17.42 12.92 -6.92
N ILE A 365 -16.56 11.90 -7.03
CA ILE A 365 -16.17 11.10 -5.86
C ILE A 365 -14.90 11.71 -5.25
N VAL A 366 -14.88 11.81 -3.94
CA VAL A 366 -13.72 12.23 -3.16
C VAL A 366 -13.50 11.23 -2.03
N ALA A 367 -12.29 10.68 -1.93
CA ALA A 367 -11.85 9.90 -0.80
C ALA A 367 -10.99 10.77 0.12
N PHE A 368 -11.26 10.70 1.42
CA PHE A 368 -10.43 11.31 2.45
C PHE A 368 -9.79 10.20 3.27
N GLN A 369 -8.47 10.24 3.43
CA GLN A 369 -7.75 9.36 4.33
C GLN A 369 -7.09 10.19 5.43
N ILE A 370 -7.62 10.06 6.65
CA ILE A 370 -7.13 10.78 7.83
C ILE A 370 -6.27 9.82 8.65
N GLY A 371 -4.98 10.13 8.78
CA GLY A 371 -4.05 9.32 9.57
C GLY A 371 -4.45 9.29 11.04
N CYS A 372 -4.47 8.11 11.64
CA CYS A 372 -4.87 7.97 13.05
C CYS A 372 -4.16 6.84 13.78
N ASP A 373 -4.17 6.93 15.11
CA ASP A 373 -3.91 5.78 15.98
C ASP A 373 -5.15 4.88 16.01
N ALA A 374 -4.96 3.59 15.76
CA ALA A 374 -6.08 2.66 15.62
C ALA A 374 -6.78 2.36 16.96
N GLU A 375 -6.01 2.27 18.04
CA GLU A 375 -6.55 1.95 19.36
C GLU A 375 -7.38 3.12 19.89
N LEU A 376 -6.82 4.33 19.85
CA LEU A 376 -7.50 5.56 20.25
C LEU A 376 -8.83 5.73 19.52
N VAL A 377 -8.83 5.63 18.18
CA VAL A 377 -10.05 5.81 17.39
C VAL A 377 -11.09 4.75 17.74
N GLU A 378 -10.70 3.49 17.90
CA GLU A 378 -11.64 2.41 18.17
C GLU A 378 -12.19 2.43 19.60
N VAL A 379 -11.39 2.84 20.60
CA VAL A 379 -11.89 3.13 21.95
C VAL A 379 -12.97 4.21 21.90
N VAL A 380 -12.68 5.36 21.27
CA VAL A 380 -13.66 6.45 21.13
C VAL A 380 -14.91 5.98 20.38
N ARG A 381 -14.74 5.20 19.31
CA ARG A 381 -15.84 4.64 18.52
C ARG A 381 -16.71 3.67 19.33
N GLU A 382 -16.14 2.92 20.26
CA GLU A 382 -16.86 2.01 21.13
C GLU A 382 -17.64 2.74 22.23
N GLU A 383 -17.05 3.78 22.81
CA GLU A 383 -17.66 4.59 23.87
C GLU A 383 -18.71 5.59 23.35
N ARG A 384 -18.46 6.19 22.18
CA ARG A 384 -19.21 7.35 21.65
C ARG A 384 -19.95 7.07 20.34
N GLY A 385 -19.73 5.91 19.73
CA GLY A 385 -20.32 5.53 18.45
C GLY A 385 -19.52 5.98 17.23
N LYS A 386 -19.87 5.41 16.07
CA LYS A 386 -19.19 5.69 14.80
C LYS A 386 -19.56 7.08 14.27
N GLU A 387 -20.77 7.53 14.56
CA GLU A 387 -21.32 8.82 14.18
C GLU A 387 -20.51 9.95 14.84
N PHE A 388 -20.12 9.80 16.11
CA PHE A 388 -19.25 10.77 16.78
C PHE A 388 -17.89 10.91 16.09
N VAL A 389 -17.24 9.78 15.78
CA VAL A 389 -15.96 9.77 15.04
C VAL A 389 -16.11 10.38 13.65
N THR A 390 -17.25 10.14 12.99
CA THR A 390 -17.58 10.70 11.68
C THR A 390 -17.71 12.22 11.75
N GLU A 391 -18.45 12.74 12.73
CA GLU A 391 -18.62 14.18 12.91
C GLU A 391 -17.32 14.89 13.28
N ALA A 392 -16.49 14.28 14.13
CA ALA A 392 -15.18 14.82 14.46
C ALA A 392 -14.27 14.90 13.21
N ALA A 393 -14.28 13.85 12.38
CA ALA A 393 -13.52 13.85 11.12
C ALA A 393 -14.03 14.92 10.14
N LEU A 394 -15.35 15.03 9.96
CA LEU A 394 -15.95 16.07 9.10
C LEU A 394 -15.65 17.48 9.62
N GLN A 395 -15.67 17.68 10.93
CA GLN A 395 -15.31 18.95 11.55
C GLN A 395 -13.87 19.35 11.21
N MET A 396 -12.92 18.42 11.29
CA MET A 396 -11.53 18.66 10.90
C MET A 396 -11.40 18.93 9.40
N LEU A 397 -12.05 18.15 8.55
CA LEU A 397 -11.97 18.37 7.10
C LEU A 397 -12.51 19.74 6.70
N GLU A 398 -13.60 20.20 7.34
CA GLU A 398 -14.25 21.46 6.99
C GLU A 398 -13.48 22.72 7.41
N THR A 399 -12.53 22.62 8.36
CA THR A 399 -11.61 23.74 8.64
C THR A 399 -10.66 24.02 7.48
N HIS A 400 -10.34 23.00 6.69
CA HIS A 400 -9.46 23.09 5.53
C HIS A 400 -10.21 23.13 4.20
N LEU A 401 -11.44 22.63 4.17
CA LEU A 401 -12.30 22.58 3.00
C LEU A 401 -13.69 23.16 3.33
N PRO A 402 -13.81 24.49 3.48
CA PRO A 402 -15.06 25.13 3.91
C PRO A 402 -16.22 24.85 2.93
N GLY A 403 -17.36 24.43 3.46
CA GLY A 403 -18.54 24.07 2.66
C GLY A 403 -18.50 22.63 2.11
N LEU A 404 -17.61 21.78 2.64
CA LEU A 404 -17.59 20.35 2.34
C LEU A 404 -18.94 19.72 2.65
N ARG A 405 -19.47 19.93 3.86
CA ARG A 405 -20.67 19.23 4.34
C ARG A 405 -21.89 19.51 3.46
N GLU A 406 -22.04 20.76 3.04
CA GLU A 406 -23.18 21.19 2.20
C GLU A 406 -23.18 20.50 0.83
N ARG A 407 -22.01 20.07 0.33
CA ARG A 407 -21.84 19.44 -0.99
C ARG A 407 -21.99 17.93 -0.98
N ILE A 408 -21.87 17.28 0.17
CA ILE A 408 -21.97 15.83 0.32
C ILE A 408 -23.41 15.39 0.04
N GLU A 409 -23.58 14.48 -0.92
CA GLU A 409 -24.85 13.80 -1.23
C GLU A 409 -24.83 12.33 -0.83
N GLN A 410 -23.65 11.73 -0.75
CA GLN A 410 -23.43 10.38 -0.27
C GLN A 410 -22.17 10.37 0.58
N LEU A 411 -22.22 9.72 1.74
CA LEU A 411 -21.05 9.53 2.60
C LEU A 411 -21.00 8.09 3.12
N GLU A 412 -19.84 7.47 2.98
CA GLU A 412 -19.51 6.24 3.70
C GLU A 412 -18.24 6.45 4.50
N VAL A 413 -18.23 5.97 5.74
CA VAL A 413 -17.07 6.10 6.62
C VAL A 413 -16.54 4.72 7.01
N ALA A 414 -15.24 4.52 6.96
CA ALA A 414 -14.57 3.34 7.49
C ALA A 414 -13.60 3.77 8.60
N THR A 415 -13.69 3.10 9.75
CA THR A 415 -12.72 3.23 10.85
C THR A 415 -11.67 2.11 10.75
N PRO A 416 -10.58 2.13 11.52
CA PRO A 416 -9.60 1.05 11.58
C PRO A 416 -10.19 -0.36 11.70
N ARG A 417 -11.27 -0.53 12.49
CA ARG A 417 -12.00 -1.79 12.61
C ARG A 417 -12.74 -2.21 11.35
N THR A 418 -13.20 -1.24 10.57
CA THR A 418 -13.79 -1.50 9.24
C THR A 418 -12.71 -1.96 8.27
N VAL A 419 -11.54 -1.30 8.25
CA VAL A 419 -10.38 -1.73 7.46
C VAL A 419 -10.01 -3.17 7.82
N ARG A 420 -9.81 -3.46 9.12
CA ARG A 420 -9.50 -4.82 9.61
C ARG A 420 -10.56 -5.85 9.19
N ARG A 421 -11.84 -5.51 9.25
CA ARG A 421 -12.93 -6.43 8.88
C ARG A 421 -12.85 -6.88 7.43
N TYR A 422 -12.54 -5.96 6.51
CA TYR A 422 -12.54 -6.26 5.06
C TYR A 422 -11.20 -6.77 4.56
N THR A 423 -10.08 -6.28 5.09
CA THR A 423 -8.74 -6.65 4.60
C THR A 423 -8.07 -7.75 5.42
N GLY A 424 -8.52 -7.96 6.67
CA GLY A 424 -7.82 -8.83 7.62
C GLY A 424 -6.53 -8.24 8.19
N ASN A 425 -6.17 -6.99 7.83
CA ASN A 425 -4.96 -6.36 8.34
C ASN A 425 -5.05 -6.11 9.84
N THR A 426 -4.05 -6.58 10.59
CA THR A 426 -3.97 -6.31 12.03
C THR A 426 -3.96 -4.80 12.30
N ASN A 427 -4.72 -4.38 13.32
CA ASN A 427 -4.94 -2.97 13.71
C ASN A 427 -5.54 -2.08 12.60
N GLY A 428 -6.10 -2.66 11.53
CA GLY A 428 -6.57 -1.86 10.40
C GLY A 428 -5.45 -1.14 9.66
N ALA A 429 -4.21 -1.65 9.74
CA ALA A 429 -3.06 -1.05 9.09
C ALA A 429 -3.27 -0.94 7.57
N VAL A 430 -3.01 0.26 7.02
CA VAL A 430 -3.22 0.55 5.60
C VAL A 430 -1.98 0.25 4.74
N TYR A 431 -0.79 0.11 5.34
CA TYR A 431 0.48 -0.17 4.65
C TYR A 431 1.24 -1.39 5.22
N GLY A 432 0.54 -2.31 5.90
CA GLY A 432 1.15 -3.54 6.43
C GLY A 432 2.15 -3.26 7.57
N TRP A 433 3.41 -3.65 7.40
CA TRP A 433 4.45 -3.38 8.39
C TRP A 433 4.89 -1.92 8.40
N LYS A 434 5.13 -1.37 9.59
CA LYS A 434 5.74 -0.05 9.75
C LYS A 434 7.15 -0.07 9.14
N LYS A 435 7.50 0.83 8.24
CA LYS A 435 8.82 0.81 7.59
C LYS A 435 9.88 1.56 8.42
N SER A 436 9.98 1.23 9.71
CA SER A 436 10.84 1.95 10.64
C SER A 436 12.28 1.47 10.63
N TYR A 437 13.23 2.39 10.83
CA TYR A 437 14.68 2.10 10.84
C TYR A 437 15.10 1.09 11.91
N ASN A 438 14.33 0.99 13.00
CA ASN A 438 14.58 0.10 14.13
C ASN A 438 13.63 -1.10 14.18
N GLN A 439 12.82 -1.35 13.13
CA GLN A 439 11.95 -2.52 13.06
C GLN A 439 12.82 -3.79 13.22
N PRO A 440 12.47 -4.69 14.15
CA PRO A 440 13.16 -5.98 14.29
C PRO A 440 12.66 -6.88 13.15
N TRP A 441 13.16 -6.63 11.93
CA TRP A 441 12.80 -7.40 10.76
C TRP A 441 13.03 -8.87 11.04
N SER A 442 11.96 -9.66 10.95
CA SER A 442 12.12 -11.10 10.92
C SER A 442 12.82 -11.51 9.63
N LYS A 443 13.38 -12.72 9.62
CA LYS A 443 13.95 -13.33 8.40
C LYS A 443 12.91 -13.50 7.27
N SER A 444 11.65 -13.12 7.48
CA SER A 444 10.57 -13.14 6.50
C SER A 444 10.73 -12.04 5.44
N ALA A 445 11.67 -12.26 4.51
CA ALA A 445 11.61 -11.63 3.21
C ALA A 445 10.34 -12.07 2.45
N ALA A 446 9.99 -11.39 1.35
CA ALA A 446 9.11 -12.01 0.37
C ALA A 446 9.73 -13.33 -0.11
N GLY A 447 8.93 -14.38 -0.22
CA GLY A 447 9.40 -15.72 -0.57
C GLY A 447 9.31 -16.71 0.60
N PRO A 448 10.29 -17.60 0.80
CA PRO A 448 10.18 -18.72 1.72
C PRO A 448 10.11 -18.27 3.19
N THR A 449 9.28 -18.96 3.97
CA THR A 449 9.21 -18.81 5.43
C THR A 449 10.05 -19.87 6.13
N ALA A 450 10.07 -19.85 7.46
CA ALA A 450 10.73 -20.89 8.26
C ALA A 450 10.01 -22.27 8.21
N ILE A 451 8.83 -22.36 7.60
CA ILE A 451 8.06 -23.60 7.44
C ILE A 451 8.23 -24.10 6.01
N SER A 452 8.65 -25.36 5.84
CA SER A 452 8.88 -25.95 4.52
C SER A 452 7.59 -25.95 3.68
N GLY A 453 7.68 -25.40 2.47
CA GLY A 453 6.53 -25.27 1.55
C GLY A 453 5.60 -24.08 1.82
N LEU A 454 5.85 -23.28 2.86
CA LEU A 454 5.10 -22.04 3.12
C LEU A 454 5.90 -20.82 2.66
N TYR A 455 5.26 -20.00 1.83
CA TYR A 455 5.81 -18.76 1.28
C TYR A 455 4.93 -17.56 1.64
N ALA A 456 5.52 -16.36 1.65
CA ALA A 456 4.86 -15.09 1.95
C ALA A 456 4.94 -14.13 0.76
N ALA A 457 3.84 -13.43 0.47
CA ALA A 457 3.78 -12.37 -0.54
C ALA A 457 2.98 -11.16 -0.05
N GLY A 458 3.16 -10.01 -0.70
CA GLY A 458 2.39 -8.79 -0.46
C GLY A 458 3.03 -7.84 0.56
N HIS A 459 2.25 -6.89 1.05
CA HIS A 459 2.75 -5.77 1.89
C HIS A 459 3.13 -6.13 3.33
N TRP A 460 2.83 -7.36 3.77
CA TRP A 460 3.29 -7.90 5.05
C TRP A 460 4.65 -8.61 4.92
N THR A 461 5.38 -8.36 3.82
CA THR A 461 6.78 -8.77 3.66
C THR A 461 7.70 -7.57 3.91
N ASN A 462 8.99 -7.82 4.13
CA ASN A 462 9.96 -6.73 4.36
C ASN A 462 10.05 -5.78 3.14
N SER A 463 10.03 -6.34 1.92
CA SER A 463 10.15 -5.59 0.65
C SER A 463 8.82 -5.05 0.11
N GLY A 464 7.67 -5.56 0.58
CA GLY A 464 6.36 -5.15 0.07
C GLY A 464 5.81 -3.88 0.72
N HIS A 465 5.25 -2.99 -0.10
CA HIS A 465 4.61 -1.74 0.31
C HIS A 465 3.82 -1.11 -0.84
N GLY A 466 2.60 -0.65 -0.58
CA GLY A 466 1.71 -0.13 -1.62
C GLY A 466 1.49 -1.12 -2.77
N VAL A 467 0.97 -0.64 -3.89
CA VAL A 467 0.72 -1.46 -5.08
C VAL A 467 2.02 -2.02 -5.66
N TYR A 468 2.96 -1.13 -5.96
CA TYR A 468 4.24 -1.47 -6.56
C TYR A 468 5.01 -2.53 -5.75
N GLY A 469 5.18 -2.29 -4.44
CA GLY A 469 5.94 -3.19 -3.59
C GLY A 469 5.22 -4.52 -3.37
N ALA A 470 3.88 -4.54 -3.30
CA ALA A 470 3.13 -5.79 -3.17
C ALA A 470 3.28 -6.68 -4.43
N MET A 471 3.23 -6.11 -5.63
CA MET A 471 3.45 -6.84 -6.88
C MET A 471 4.90 -7.28 -7.03
N ARG A 472 5.88 -6.45 -6.64
CA ARG A 472 7.29 -6.83 -6.61
C ARG A 472 7.56 -7.98 -5.65
N SER A 473 7.02 -7.89 -4.43
CA SER A 473 7.07 -8.97 -3.44
C SER A 473 6.51 -10.27 -4.02
N ALA A 474 5.36 -10.21 -4.71
CA ALA A 474 4.77 -11.36 -5.36
C ALA A 474 5.66 -11.99 -6.45
N ARG A 475 6.32 -11.17 -7.28
CA ARG A 475 7.28 -11.65 -8.28
C ARG A 475 8.46 -12.38 -7.64
N GLN A 476 9.03 -11.81 -6.57
CA GLN A 476 10.11 -12.44 -5.80
C GLN A 476 9.65 -13.80 -5.23
N THR A 477 8.43 -13.86 -4.70
CA THR A 477 7.85 -15.11 -4.18
C THR A 477 7.63 -16.15 -5.26
N ALA A 478 7.08 -15.77 -6.42
CA ALA A 478 6.87 -16.67 -7.54
C ALA A 478 8.21 -17.23 -8.07
N GLN A 479 9.22 -16.38 -8.22
CA GLN A 479 10.57 -16.79 -8.65
C GLN A 479 11.19 -17.80 -7.68
N ALA A 480 11.14 -17.54 -6.37
CA ALA A 480 11.66 -18.46 -5.37
C ALA A 480 10.98 -19.84 -5.42
N ILE A 481 9.67 -19.89 -5.68
CA ILE A 481 8.92 -21.15 -5.83
C ILE A 481 9.36 -21.89 -7.11
N ILE A 482 9.45 -21.20 -8.23
CA ILE A 482 9.87 -21.78 -9.52
C ILE A 482 11.30 -22.33 -9.43
N GLU A 483 12.21 -21.61 -8.77
CA GLU A 483 13.58 -22.06 -8.52
C GLU A 483 13.62 -23.31 -7.65
N ALA A 484 12.83 -23.36 -6.57
CA ALA A 484 12.74 -24.54 -5.71
C ALA A 484 12.21 -25.77 -6.45
N TRP A 485 11.26 -25.60 -7.38
CA TRP A 485 10.76 -26.69 -8.22
C TRP A 485 11.78 -27.20 -9.24
N LYS A 486 12.68 -26.35 -9.74
CA LYS A 486 13.77 -26.80 -10.63
C LYS A 486 14.84 -27.62 -9.91
N GLN A 487 14.94 -27.48 -8.59
CA GLN A 487 15.92 -28.17 -7.74
C GLN A 487 15.38 -29.48 -7.12
N SER A 488 14.07 -29.71 -7.23
CA SER A 488 13.37 -30.90 -6.73
C SER A 488 13.21 -31.94 -7.83
#